data_AF-A0A5P1EX91-F1
#
_entry.id   AF-A0A5P1EX91-F1
#
_cell.length_a   1.000
_cell.length_b   1.000
_cell.length_c   1.000
_cell.angle_alpha   90.00
_cell.angle_beta   90.00
_cell.angle_gamma   90.00
#
_symmetry.space_group_name_H-M   'P 1'
#
loop_
_entity.id
_entity.type
_entity.pdbx_description
1 polymer ?
#
loop_
_entity_poly.entity_id
_entity_poly.type
_entity_poly.pdbx_seq_one_letter_code
_entity_poly.pdbx_strand_id
1 'polypeptide(L)'
;MSRILAESSSSTYVAMDTEFPGFLYRTPFGASEERRYRDMRRNVDAMKIIQLGLTFYDHEGVFKGSWEVNFREFDPAADPHESSVQLLLDSGMDFDENKRDGACASCFARSFYRRVLLPYRHRIKWITFHGLYDVGYAVKLLMGRPLPEGRRRFLCRVQNVLGSVYDVKYMMACRGFNQRMGLVKLAEELDVVGAAEGRNHQAGYDSLITALSFLKLRRDGMVEDKAAGIFYGLHRCGLRRMLGHYTCMSMTT
;
A
#
# COMPACT_ATOMS: atom_id res chain seq x y z
N MET A 1 12.70 -3.35 -14.07
CA MET A 1 13.42 -2.39 -13.19
C MET A 1 13.85 -1.10 -13.92
N SER A 2 14.49 -1.16 -15.09
CA SER A 2 14.89 0.05 -15.84
C SER A 2 13.71 0.97 -16.20
N ARG A 3 12.57 0.40 -16.57
CA ARG A 3 11.34 1.15 -16.89
C ARG A 3 10.70 1.81 -15.65
N ILE A 4 10.49 1.05 -14.57
CA ILE A 4 10.07 1.59 -13.25
C ILE A 4 10.95 2.78 -12.82
N LEU A 5 12.27 2.69 -13.03
CA LEU A 5 13.20 3.78 -12.71
C LEU A 5 12.93 5.04 -13.55
N ALA A 6 12.72 4.90 -14.85
CA ALA A 6 12.44 6.03 -15.73
C ALA A 6 11.19 6.78 -15.28
N GLU A 7 10.12 6.06 -14.97
CA GLU A 7 8.86 6.63 -14.48
C GLU A 7 9.06 7.31 -13.13
N SER A 8 9.66 6.59 -12.17
CA SER A 8 9.95 7.10 -10.82
C SER A 8 10.71 8.42 -10.82
N SER A 9 11.60 8.64 -11.79
CA SER A 9 12.42 9.86 -11.89
C SER A 9 11.62 11.12 -12.23
N SER A 10 10.39 10.99 -12.74
CA SER A 10 9.48 12.10 -13.06
C SER A 10 8.21 12.12 -12.21
N SER A 11 8.02 11.13 -11.34
CA SER A 11 6.80 10.99 -10.53
C SER A 11 6.85 11.72 -9.19
N THR A 12 5.68 12.20 -8.78
CA THR A 12 5.42 12.77 -7.46
C THR A 12 4.42 11.91 -6.70
N TYR A 13 3.41 11.35 -7.37
CA TYR A 13 2.43 10.47 -6.74
C TYR A 13 2.66 9.04 -7.20
N VAL A 14 2.78 8.13 -6.23
CA VAL A 14 2.91 6.70 -6.49
C VAL A 14 1.85 5.98 -5.67
N ALA A 15 0.83 5.46 -6.34
CA ALA A 15 -0.14 4.60 -5.70
C ALA A 15 0.40 3.18 -5.62
N MET A 16 0.08 2.49 -4.53
CA MET A 16 0.40 1.08 -4.36
C MET A 16 -0.79 0.32 -3.80
N ASP A 17 -0.82 -0.94 -4.16
CA ASP A 17 -1.74 -1.95 -3.66
C ASP A 17 -1.00 -3.30 -3.64
N THR A 18 -1.40 -4.23 -2.78
CA THR A 18 -0.75 -5.55 -2.69
C THR A 18 -1.76 -6.67 -2.61
N GLU A 19 -1.46 -7.77 -3.30
CA GLU A 19 -2.15 -9.05 -3.06
C GLU A 19 -1.32 -9.91 -2.12
N PHE A 20 -2.00 -10.51 -1.14
CA PHE A 20 -1.39 -11.32 -0.09
C PHE A 20 -2.37 -12.38 0.41
N PRO A 21 -1.88 -13.45 1.09
CA PRO A 21 -2.67 -14.67 1.32
C PRO A 21 -3.68 -14.58 2.49
N GLY A 22 -4.26 -13.41 2.72
CA GLY A 22 -5.34 -13.20 3.69
C GLY A 22 -4.88 -12.89 5.12
N PHE A 23 -5.64 -13.40 6.11
CA PHE A 23 -5.50 -13.06 7.52
C PHE A 23 -5.58 -14.29 8.43
N LEU A 24 -4.44 -14.78 8.92
CA LEU A 24 -4.37 -15.85 9.94
C LEU A 24 -4.91 -15.38 11.30
N TYR A 25 -4.69 -14.11 11.63
CA TYR A 25 -5.16 -13.45 12.85
C TYR A 25 -6.15 -12.34 12.50
N ARG A 26 -7.43 -12.54 12.80
CA ARG A 26 -8.47 -11.55 12.56
C ARG A 26 -8.51 -10.53 13.69
N THR A 27 -8.60 -9.25 13.33
CA THR A 27 -8.79 -8.18 14.31
C THR A 27 -10.26 -8.02 14.67
N PRO A 28 -10.64 -8.09 15.96
CA PRO A 28 -12.01 -7.88 16.37
C PRO A 28 -12.55 -6.49 16.01
N PHE A 29 -13.86 -6.39 15.78
CA PHE A 29 -14.54 -5.10 15.66
C PHE A 29 -14.29 -4.25 16.93
N GLY A 30 -14.09 -2.95 16.76
CA GLY A 30 -13.81 -2.04 17.87
C GLY A 30 -12.43 -2.19 18.53
N ALA A 31 -11.55 -3.09 18.04
CA ALA A 31 -10.21 -3.25 18.59
C ALA A 31 -9.41 -1.94 18.64
N SER A 32 -8.58 -1.81 19.66
CA SER A 32 -7.67 -0.67 19.84
C SER A 32 -6.65 -0.59 18.69
N GLU A 33 -6.10 0.60 18.47
CA GLU A 33 -5.07 0.85 17.45
C GLU A 33 -3.84 -0.04 17.67
N GLU A 34 -3.44 -0.26 18.93
CA GLU A 34 -2.34 -1.17 19.29
C GLU A 34 -2.67 -2.64 19.01
N ARG A 35 -3.92 -3.07 19.21
CA ARG A 35 -4.34 -4.43 18.88
C ARG A 35 -4.38 -4.63 17.36
N ARG A 36 -4.92 -3.66 16.61
CA ARG A 36 -4.91 -3.67 15.14
C ARG A 36 -3.51 -3.76 14.57
N TYR A 37 -2.59 -2.94 15.08
CA TYR A 37 -1.19 -3.02 14.67
C TYR A 37 -0.58 -4.39 14.97
N ARG A 38 -0.81 -4.94 16.17
CA ARG A 38 -0.28 -6.24 16.58
C ARG A 38 -0.76 -7.38 15.69
N ASP A 39 -2.04 -7.41 15.38
CA ASP A 39 -2.62 -8.45 14.52
C ASP A 39 -2.10 -8.31 13.08
N MET A 40 -2.05 -7.08 12.54
CA MET A 40 -1.44 -6.81 11.23
C MET A 40 0.01 -7.27 11.18
N ARG A 41 0.84 -6.90 12.16
CA ARG A 41 2.24 -7.34 12.27
C ARG A 41 2.34 -8.86 12.23
N ARG A 42 1.53 -9.58 13.02
CA ARG A 42 1.56 -11.05 13.07
C ARG A 42 1.25 -11.68 11.71
N ASN A 43 0.24 -11.17 11.03
CA ASN A 43 -0.11 -11.63 9.68
C ASN A 43 1.01 -11.36 8.69
N VAL A 44 1.45 -10.10 8.59
CA VAL A 44 2.48 -9.67 7.64
C VAL A 44 3.80 -10.39 7.89
N ASP A 45 4.22 -10.58 9.14
CA ASP A 45 5.46 -11.29 9.46
C ASP A 45 5.38 -12.78 9.12
N ALA A 46 4.23 -13.43 9.32
CA ALA A 46 4.02 -14.86 9.08
C ALA A 46 3.85 -15.23 7.60
N MET A 47 3.40 -14.31 6.76
CA MET A 47 3.02 -14.59 5.37
C MET A 47 3.93 -13.89 4.34
N LYS A 48 3.86 -14.37 3.11
CA LYS A 48 4.63 -13.83 1.97
C LYS A 48 3.70 -12.98 1.10
N ILE A 49 4.21 -11.82 0.65
CA ILE A 49 3.54 -11.02 -0.37
C ILE A 49 3.47 -11.80 -1.69
N ILE A 50 2.38 -11.63 -2.43
CA ILE A 50 2.15 -12.34 -3.71
C ILE A 50 2.33 -11.38 -4.87
N GLN A 51 1.66 -10.22 -4.84
CA GLN A 51 1.78 -9.19 -5.87
C GLN A 51 1.97 -7.80 -5.25
N LEU A 52 2.64 -6.92 -5.99
CA LEU A 52 2.73 -5.49 -5.71
C LEU A 52 2.34 -4.70 -6.97
N GLY A 53 1.31 -3.88 -6.84
CA GLY A 53 0.88 -2.90 -7.82
C GLY A 53 1.53 -1.55 -7.56
N LEU A 54 2.00 -0.88 -8.61
CA LEU A 54 2.57 0.46 -8.54
C LEU A 54 2.05 1.30 -9.70
N THR A 55 1.43 2.45 -9.41
CA THR A 55 0.98 3.38 -10.44
C THR A 55 1.58 4.76 -10.23
N PHE A 56 2.18 5.30 -11.28
CA PHE A 56 3.04 6.47 -11.26
C PHE A 56 2.37 7.67 -11.94
N TYR A 57 2.35 8.80 -11.25
CA TYR A 57 1.88 10.09 -11.76
C TYR A 57 2.84 11.23 -11.36
N ASP A 58 2.95 12.25 -12.20
CA ASP A 58 3.70 13.46 -11.84
C ASP A 58 2.88 14.44 -10.98
N HIS A 59 3.47 15.59 -10.66
CA HIS A 59 2.85 16.59 -9.79
C HIS A 59 1.55 17.20 -10.32
N GLU A 60 1.37 17.23 -11.64
CA GLU A 60 0.17 17.74 -12.33
C GLU A 60 -0.91 16.65 -12.44
N GLY A 61 -0.59 15.40 -12.10
CA GLY A 61 -1.49 14.27 -12.23
C GLY A 61 -1.48 13.67 -13.63
N VAL A 62 -0.38 13.82 -14.39
CA VAL A 62 -0.20 13.13 -15.68
C VAL A 62 0.36 11.73 -15.43
N PHE A 63 -0.29 10.73 -16.04
CA PHE A 63 0.09 9.33 -15.95
C PHE A 63 1.48 9.07 -16.52
N LYS A 64 2.30 8.29 -15.81
CA LYS A 64 3.64 7.88 -16.23
C LYS A 64 3.75 6.38 -16.50
N GLY A 65 2.97 5.56 -15.79
CA GLY A 65 2.95 4.12 -15.99
C GLY A 65 2.29 3.38 -14.82
N SER A 66 1.93 2.12 -15.07
CA SER A 66 1.45 1.19 -14.04
C SER A 66 2.21 -0.12 -14.17
N TRP A 67 2.49 -0.75 -13.03
CA TRP A 67 3.26 -1.97 -12.92
C TRP A 67 2.56 -2.93 -11.99
N GLU A 68 2.59 -4.19 -12.39
CA GLU A 68 2.30 -5.31 -11.53
C GLU A 68 3.57 -6.15 -11.39
N VAL A 69 3.93 -6.45 -10.14
CA VAL A 69 5.09 -7.28 -9.82
C VAL A 69 4.60 -8.52 -9.11
N ASN A 70 4.68 -9.65 -9.81
CA ASN A 70 4.39 -10.97 -9.26
C ASN A 70 5.65 -11.53 -8.59
N PHE A 71 5.53 -12.01 -7.35
CA PHE A 71 6.65 -12.58 -6.61
C PHE A 71 6.64 -14.10 -6.62
N ARG A 72 7.84 -14.70 -6.70
CA ARG A 72 8.00 -16.16 -6.84
C ARG A 72 7.95 -16.94 -5.53
N GLU A 73 8.02 -16.23 -4.40
CA GLU A 73 8.31 -16.86 -3.11
C GLU A 73 7.10 -17.55 -2.46
N PHE A 74 5.87 -17.18 -2.81
CA PHE A 74 4.66 -17.78 -2.25
C PHE A 74 4.29 -19.07 -2.97
N ASP A 75 4.05 -20.13 -2.19
CA ASP A 75 3.60 -21.43 -2.66
C ASP A 75 2.38 -21.89 -1.83
N PRO A 76 1.17 -21.95 -2.42
CA PRO A 76 -0.03 -22.34 -1.69
C PRO A 76 0.03 -23.78 -1.14
N ALA A 77 0.90 -24.64 -1.66
CA ALA A 77 1.05 -26.01 -1.14
C ALA A 77 1.91 -26.08 0.13
N ALA A 78 2.71 -25.06 0.42
CA ALA A 78 3.70 -25.07 1.50
C ALA A 78 3.56 -23.91 2.49
N ASP A 79 3.02 -22.77 2.06
CA ASP A 79 2.99 -21.55 2.85
C ASP A 79 1.66 -21.36 3.60
N PRO A 80 1.71 -20.76 4.82
CA PRO A 80 0.52 -20.38 5.53
C PRO A 80 -0.34 -19.38 4.74
N HIS A 81 -1.62 -19.68 4.61
CA HIS A 81 -2.59 -18.80 3.98
C HIS A 81 -4.00 -19.02 4.53
N GLU A 82 -4.89 -18.08 4.23
CA GLU A 82 -6.33 -18.22 4.45
C GLU A 82 -7.05 -18.72 3.18
N SER A 83 -8.35 -18.99 3.26
CA SER A 83 -9.20 -19.36 2.11
C SER A 83 -9.35 -18.25 1.08
N SER A 84 -9.00 -17.00 1.40
CA SER A 84 -9.03 -15.88 0.45
C SER A 84 -8.06 -16.04 -0.72
N VAL A 85 -7.05 -16.91 -0.62
CA VAL A 85 -6.21 -17.30 -1.76
C VAL A 85 -7.04 -17.88 -2.93
N GLN A 86 -8.17 -18.52 -2.65
CA GLN A 86 -9.05 -19.02 -3.70
C GLN A 86 -9.62 -17.90 -4.57
N LEU A 87 -9.90 -16.72 -4.00
CA LEU A 87 -10.38 -15.57 -4.77
C LEU A 87 -9.32 -15.06 -5.76
N LEU A 88 -8.03 -15.20 -5.42
CA LEU A 88 -6.93 -14.84 -6.32
C LEU A 88 -6.86 -15.81 -7.50
N LEU A 89 -7.01 -17.12 -7.24
CA LEU A 89 -7.13 -18.13 -8.31
C LEU A 89 -8.32 -17.82 -9.23
N ASP A 90 -9.48 -17.55 -8.64
CA ASP A 90 -10.72 -17.25 -9.36
C ASP A 90 -10.61 -15.94 -10.18
N SER A 91 -9.75 -15.02 -9.75
CA SER A 91 -9.42 -13.77 -10.46
C SER A 91 -8.34 -13.95 -11.56
N GLY A 92 -7.88 -15.19 -11.75
CA GLY A 92 -6.96 -15.58 -12.81
C GLY A 92 -5.48 -15.55 -12.43
N MET A 93 -5.16 -15.60 -11.13
CA MET A 93 -3.77 -15.70 -10.67
C MET A 93 -3.22 -17.10 -10.91
N ASP A 94 -2.06 -17.20 -11.56
CA ASP A 94 -1.32 -18.43 -11.78
C ASP A 94 -0.11 -18.50 -10.83
N PHE A 95 -0.23 -19.29 -9.76
CA PHE A 95 0.85 -19.46 -8.78
C PHE A 95 2.03 -20.28 -9.33
N ASP A 96 1.80 -21.17 -10.28
CA ASP A 96 2.86 -21.96 -10.90
C ASP A 96 3.70 -21.09 -11.84
N GLU A 97 3.06 -20.19 -12.59
CA GLU A 97 3.73 -19.13 -13.35
C GLU A 97 4.49 -18.19 -12.41
N ASN A 98 3.89 -17.72 -11.33
CA ASN A 98 4.58 -16.86 -10.37
C ASN A 98 5.83 -17.53 -9.80
N LYS A 99 5.75 -18.81 -9.43
CA LYS A 99 6.88 -19.58 -8.90
C LYS A 99 8.01 -19.75 -9.92
N ARG A 100 7.66 -19.94 -11.20
CA ARG A 100 8.63 -20.15 -12.30
C ARG A 100 9.25 -18.84 -12.78
N ASP A 101 8.42 -17.84 -13.06
CA ASP A 101 8.77 -16.63 -13.82
C ASP A 101 8.71 -15.34 -12.99
N GLY A 102 8.12 -15.39 -11.79
CA GLY A 102 7.95 -14.23 -10.92
C GLY A 102 9.27 -13.61 -10.45
N ALA A 103 9.20 -12.34 -10.04
CA ALA A 103 10.34 -11.62 -9.50
C ALA A 103 10.79 -12.23 -8.17
N CYS A 104 12.11 -12.26 -7.92
CA CYS A 104 12.60 -12.51 -6.58
C CYS A 104 12.39 -11.27 -5.70
N ALA A 105 11.58 -11.41 -4.65
CA ALA A 105 11.22 -10.35 -3.72
C ALA A 105 12.45 -9.62 -3.14
N SER A 106 13.46 -10.36 -2.66
CA SER A 106 14.67 -9.76 -2.07
C SER A 106 15.52 -8.99 -3.09
N CYS A 107 15.61 -9.50 -4.34
CA CYS A 107 16.30 -8.84 -5.43
C CYS A 107 15.57 -7.57 -5.87
N PHE A 108 14.24 -7.65 -6.01
CA PHE A 108 13.39 -6.50 -6.30
C PHE A 108 13.55 -5.44 -5.23
N ALA A 109 13.39 -5.80 -3.94
CA ALA A 109 13.50 -4.88 -2.81
C ALA A 109 14.84 -4.14 -2.78
N ARG A 110 15.96 -4.86 -2.92
CA ARG A 110 17.31 -4.27 -2.95
C ARG A 110 17.46 -3.27 -4.09
N SER A 111 16.98 -3.63 -5.28
CA SER A 111 17.10 -2.77 -6.46
C SER A 111 16.17 -1.57 -6.38
N PHE A 112 14.91 -1.77 -5.96
CA PHE A 112 13.91 -0.72 -5.80
C PHE A 112 14.35 0.30 -4.74
N TYR A 113 14.84 -0.18 -3.59
CA TYR A 113 15.36 0.69 -2.54
C TYR A 113 16.51 1.57 -3.06
N ARG A 114 17.53 0.96 -3.68
CA ARG A 114 18.72 1.68 -4.15
C ARG A 114 18.44 2.65 -5.30
N ARG A 115 17.55 2.28 -6.23
CA ARG A 115 17.33 3.01 -7.49
C ARG A 115 16.14 3.96 -7.45
N VAL A 116 15.13 3.69 -6.61
CA VAL A 116 13.89 4.49 -6.55
C VAL A 116 13.79 5.23 -5.23
N LEU A 117 13.80 4.51 -4.10
CA LEU A 117 13.56 5.16 -2.80
C LEU A 117 14.70 6.07 -2.38
N LEU A 118 15.95 5.59 -2.44
CA LEU A 118 17.10 6.39 -2.01
C LEU A 118 17.19 7.77 -2.73
N PRO A 119 17.06 7.87 -4.06
CA PRO A 119 17.10 9.16 -4.75
C PRO A 119 15.79 9.96 -4.67
N TYR A 120 14.61 9.32 -4.60
CA TYR A 120 13.33 10.02 -4.83
C TYR A 120 12.35 10.03 -3.64
N ARG A 121 12.64 9.35 -2.52
CA ARG A 121 11.71 9.23 -1.37
C ARG A 121 11.22 10.56 -0.78
N HIS A 122 12.00 11.63 -0.89
CA HIS A 122 11.61 12.94 -0.37
C HIS A 122 10.63 13.69 -1.28
N ARG A 123 10.55 13.29 -2.56
CA ARG A 123 9.62 13.84 -3.54
C ARG A 123 8.35 12.99 -3.67
N ILE A 124 8.50 11.66 -3.58
CA ILE A 124 7.40 10.73 -3.75
C ILE A 124 6.41 10.85 -2.57
N LYS A 125 5.14 11.00 -2.92
CA LYS A 125 3.96 10.89 -2.05
C LYS A 125 3.27 9.57 -2.38
N TRP A 126 3.33 8.63 -1.45
CA TRP A 126 2.71 7.32 -1.59
C TRP A 126 1.21 7.39 -1.34
N ILE A 127 0.42 6.72 -2.17
CA ILE A 127 -1.03 6.67 -2.08
C ILE A 127 -1.46 5.22 -1.88
N THR A 128 -2.42 5.00 -0.98
CA THR A 128 -2.99 3.68 -0.71
C THR A 128 -4.49 3.81 -0.47
N PHE A 129 -5.24 2.71 -0.56
CA PHE A 129 -6.62 2.64 -0.13
C PHE A 129 -6.77 1.57 0.95
N HIS A 130 -7.12 1.96 2.19
CA HIS A 130 -7.14 1.02 3.33
C HIS A 130 -5.77 0.35 3.55
N GLY A 131 -4.71 1.14 3.32
CA GLY A 131 -3.36 0.70 3.00
C GLY A 131 -2.52 0.07 4.11
N LEU A 132 -3.12 -0.26 5.26
CA LEU A 132 -2.35 -0.64 6.45
C LEU A 132 -1.52 -1.92 6.20
N TYR A 133 -2.13 -2.91 5.55
CA TYR A 133 -1.46 -4.16 5.22
C TYR A 133 -0.49 -3.97 4.05
N ASP A 134 -0.85 -3.19 3.03
CA ASP A 134 0.01 -2.90 1.87
C ASP A 134 1.32 -2.23 2.30
N VAL A 135 1.21 -1.21 3.17
CA VAL A 135 2.38 -0.56 3.76
C VAL A 135 3.16 -1.53 4.64
N GLY A 136 2.48 -2.40 5.40
CA GLY A 136 3.10 -3.44 6.19
C GLY A 136 3.99 -4.35 5.33
N TYR A 137 3.42 -4.91 4.26
CA TYR A 137 4.15 -5.76 3.33
C TYR A 137 5.25 -5.00 2.60
N ALA A 138 5.00 -3.78 2.11
CA ALA A 138 6.01 -2.96 1.45
C ALA A 138 7.20 -2.69 2.38
N VAL A 139 6.96 -2.32 3.65
CA VAL A 139 8.02 -2.09 4.62
C VAL A 139 8.76 -3.40 4.95
N LYS A 140 8.05 -4.53 5.15
CA LYS A 140 8.69 -5.84 5.37
C LYS A 140 9.59 -6.21 4.19
N LEU A 141 9.07 -6.09 2.97
CA LEU A 141 9.76 -6.39 1.72
C LEU A 141 11.05 -5.56 1.59
N LEU A 142 10.94 -4.22 1.75
CA LEU A 142 12.05 -3.30 1.58
C LEU A 142 13.12 -3.42 2.68
N MET A 143 12.71 -3.78 3.90
CA MET A 143 13.62 -3.92 5.02
C MET A 143 14.23 -5.32 5.14
N GLY A 144 13.62 -6.34 4.52
CA GLY A 144 14.07 -7.72 4.58
C GLY A 144 14.07 -8.32 5.99
N ARG A 145 13.22 -7.81 6.89
CA ARG A 145 13.14 -8.24 8.30
C ARG A 145 11.72 -8.05 8.86
N PRO A 146 11.36 -8.72 9.98
CA PRO A 146 10.07 -8.54 10.64
C PRO A 146 9.76 -7.08 10.98
N LEU A 147 8.46 -6.75 11.02
CA LEU A 147 8.00 -5.42 11.36
C LEU A 147 8.33 -5.03 12.82
N PRO A 148 8.53 -3.73 13.11
CA PRO A 148 8.95 -3.28 14.45
C PRO A 148 8.00 -3.66 15.58
N GLU A 149 8.52 -3.79 16.79
CA GLU A 149 7.66 -3.97 17.97
C GLU A 149 6.98 -2.66 18.35
N GLY A 150 5.64 -2.66 18.38
CA GLY A 150 4.82 -1.50 18.74
C GLY A 150 4.52 -0.54 17.59
N ARG A 151 3.29 0.00 17.61
CA ARG A 151 2.72 0.83 16.54
C ARG A 151 3.55 2.08 16.25
N ARG A 152 4.04 2.75 17.30
CA ARG A 152 4.85 3.97 17.17
C ARG A 152 6.15 3.72 16.39
N ARG A 153 6.86 2.61 16.69
CA ARG A 153 8.11 2.26 16.00
C ARG A 153 7.84 1.91 14.53
N PHE A 154 6.71 1.26 14.25
CA PHE A 154 6.26 0.99 12.89
C PHE A 154 5.97 2.27 12.11
N LEU A 155 5.15 3.18 12.63
CA LEU A 155 4.86 4.45 11.95
C LEU A 155 6.15 5.24 11.68
N CYS A 156 7.09 5.22 12.63
CA CYS A 156 8.39 5.83 12.41
C CYS A 156 9.22 5.13 11.32
N ARG A 157 9.13 3.79 11.23
CA ARG A 157 9.78 3.04 10.15
C ARG A 157 9.15 3.37 8.80
N VAL A 158 7.83 3.47 8.71
CA VAL A 158 7.12 3.88 7.48
C VAL A 158 7.62 5.24 7.01
N GLN A 159 7.66 6.25 7.89
CA GLN A 159 8.14 7.58 7.55
C GLN A 159 9.60 7.57 7.05
N ASN A 160 10.47 6.78 7.68
CA ASN A 160 11.88 6.69 7.28
C ASN A 160 12.09 5.98 5.93
N VAL A 161 11.27 4.99 5.62
CA VAL A 161 11.40 4.16 4.40
C VAL A 161 10.68 4.79 3.21
N LEU A 162 9.43 5.19 3.39
CA LEU A 162 8.54 5.64 2.32
C LEU A 162 8.36 7.17 2.27
N GLY A 163 8.60 7.87 3.38
CA GLY A 163 8.29 9.29 3.48
C GLY A 163 6.80 9.52 3.73
N SER A 164 6.15 10.29 2.85
CA SER A 164 4.74 10.65 2.99
C SER A 164 3.85 9.55 2.39
N VAL A 165 2.91 9.04 3.19
CA VAL A 165 1.90 8.07 2.75
C VAL A 165 0.51 8.61 3.04
N TYR A 166 -0.38 8.61 2.05
CA TYR A 166 -1.77 9.03 2.17
C TYR A 166 -2.68 7.82 2.00
N ASP A 167 -3.60 7.64 2.95
CA ASP A 167 -4.63 6.60 2.90
C ASP A 167 -5.97 7.21 2.48
N VAL A 168 -6.41 6.90 1.27
CA VAL A 168 -7.65 7.40 0.66
C VAL A 168 -8.86 7.01 1.52
N LYS A 169 -8.86 5.80 2.08
CA LYS A 169 -9.96 5.32 2.93
C LYS A 169 -10.09 6.17 4.19
N TYR A 170 -8.96 6.54 4.80
CA TYR A 170 -8.95 7.45 5.95
C TYR A 170 -9.48 8.84 5.58
N MET A 171 -8.99 9.41 4.47
CA MET A 171 -9.41 10.75 4.05
C MET A 171 -10.91 10.82 3.79
N MET A 172 -11.47 9.82 3.10
CA MET A 172 -12.90 9.67 2.90
C MET A 172 -13.68 9.59 4.22
N ALA A 173 -13.17 8.83 5.19
CA ALA A 173 -13.78 8.75 6.51
C ALA A 173 -13.90 10.09 7.20
N CYS A 174 -12.91 10.94 7.02
CA CYS A 174 -12.95 12.29 7.55
C CYS A 174 -13.84 13.28 6.80
N ARG A 175 -14.38 12.88 5.66
CA ARG A 175 -15.36 13.65 4.90
C ARG A 175 -16.77 13.09 5.01
N GLY A 176 -16.99 12.12 5.91
CA GLY A 176 -18.32 11.55 6.16
C GLY A 176 -18.78 10.51 5.14
N PHE A 177 -17.90 10.04 4.26
CA PHE A 177 -18.23 8.98 3.30
C PHE A 177 -18.57 7.67 4.02
N ASN A 178 -19.38 6.84 3.37
CA ASN A 178 -19.74 5.52 3.89
C ASN A 178 -18.49 4.64 4.07
N GLN A 179 -18.20 4.29 5.33
CA GLN A 179 -17.04 3.49 5.71
C GLN A 179 -17.06 2.07 5.18
N ARG A 180 -18.20 1.56 4.73
CA ARG A 180 -18.32 0.23 4.11
C ARG A 180 -18.01 0.22 2.62
N MET A 181 -17.87 1.39 2.00
CA MET A 181 -17.61 1.51 0.55
C MET A 181 -16.23 0.98 0.17
N GLY A 182 -16.18 0.02 -0.76
CA GLY A 182 -14.92 -0.49 -1.32
C GLY A 182 -14.30 0.49 -2.33
N LEU A 183 -13.08 0.17 -2.77
CA LEU A 183 -12.32 0.98 -3.72
C LEU A 183 -13.04 1.14 -5.07
N VAL A 184 -13.53 0.04 -5.64
CA VAL A 184 -14.29 0.07 -6.91
C VAL A 184 -15.53 0.95 -6.81
N LYS A 185 -16.29 0.82 -5.72
CA LYS A 185 -17.50 1.64 -5.52
C LYS A 185 -17.17 3.12 -5.36
N LEU A 186 -16.08 3.45 -4.68
CA LEU A 186 -15.57 4.83 -4.64
C LEU A 186 -15.24 5.33 -6.04
N ALA A 187 -14.48 4.54 -6.80
CA ALA A 187 -14.06 4.93 -8.13
C ALA A 187 -15.28 5.19 -9.05
N GLU A 188 -16.35 4.40 -8.91
CA GLU A 188 -17.62 4.61 -9.61
C GLU A 188 -18.27 5.93 -9.20
N GLU A 189 -18.37 6.22 -7.89
CA GLU A 189 -18.96 7.47 -7.39
C GLU A 189 -18.16 8.71 -7.78
N LEU A 190 -16.85 8.58 -7.96
CA LEU A 190 -15.96 9.64 -8.42
C LEU A 190 -15.92 9.77 -9.95
N ASP A 191 -16.61 8.88 -10.68
CA ASP A 191 -16.61 8.79 -12.15
C ASP A 191 -15.19 8.65 -12.74
N VAL A 192 -14.38 7.76 -12.14
CA VAL A 192 -12.99 7.49 -12.59
C VAL A 192 -12.77 6.06 -13.10
N VAL A 193 -13.77 5.18 -13.01
CA VAL A 193 -13.66 3.79 -13.51
C VAL A 193 -13.55 3.74 -15.03
N GLY A 194 -14.27 4.60 -15.75
CA GLY A 194 -14.23 4.64 -17.22
C GLY A 194 -12.86 4.99 -17.82
N ALA A 195 -11.91 5.45 -17.00
CA ALA A 195 -10.54 5.75 -17.40
C ALA A 195 -9.57 4.56 -17.22
N ALA A 196 -10.02 3.41 -16.68
CA ALA A 196 -9.18 2.27 -16.35
C ALA A 196 -9.71 0.98 -17.00
N GLU A 197 -8.92 0.40 -17.91
CA GLU A 197 -9.13 -0.97 -18.39
C GLU A 197 -8.33 -1.95 -17.51
N GLY A 198 -8.94 -3.02 -17.02
CA GLY A 198 -8.25 -4.06 -16.24
C GLY A 198 -9.17 -5.00 -15.47
N ARG A 199 -8.58 -5.90 -14.68
CA ARG A 199 -9.31 -6.89 -13.85
C ARG A 199 -9.27 -6.46 -12.38
N ASN A 200 -10.43 -6.45 -11.73
CA ASN A 200 -10.52 -6.28 -10.27
C ASN A 200 -9.70 -7.38 -9.55
N HIS A 201 -9.18 -7.09 -8.35
CA HIS A 201 -8.42 -8.04 -7.53
C HIS A 201 -7.08 -8.48 -8.15
N GLN A 202 -6.47 -7.54 -8.86
CA GLN A 202 -5.07 -7.60 -9.26
C GLN A 202 -4.41 -6.29 -8.84
N ALA A 203 -3.26 -6.39 -8.17
CA ALA A 203 -2.64 -5.25 -7.51
C ALA A 203 -2.36 -4.09 -8.50
N GLY A 204 -2.01 -4.38 -9.76
CA GLY A 204 -1.71 -3.34 -10.76
C GLY A 204 -2.92 -2.49 -11.17
N TYR A 205 -4.12 -3.10 -11.23
CA TYR A 205 -5.37 -2.39 -11.51
C TYR A 205 -5.86 -1.66 -10.26
N ASP A 206 -5.78 -2.30 -9.10
CA ASP A 206 -6.22 -1.71 -7.82
C ASP A 206 -5.34 -0.50 -7.43
N SER A 207 -4.03 -0.52 -7.73
CA SER A 207 -3.17 0.66 -7.58
C SER A 207 -3.54 1.78 -8.56
N LEU A 208 -4.00 1.47 -9.78
CA LEU A 208 -4.41 2.46 -10.77
C LEU A 208 -5.68 3.19 -10.33
N ILE A 209 -6.73 2.46 -9.96
CA ILE A 209 -7.98 3.07 -9.49
C ILE A 209 -7.80 3.79 -8.14
N THR A 210 -6.86 3.33 -7.30
CA THR A 210 -6.41 4.06 -6.10
C THR A 210 -5.82 5.42 -6.47
N ALA A 211 -4.91 5.47 -7.45
CA ALA A 211 -4.31 6.71 -7.92
C ALA A 211 -5.34 7.68 -8.50
N LEU A 212 -6.23 7.18 -9.37
CA LEU A 212 -7.27 7.98 -10.01
C LEU A 212 -8.22 8.59 -8.98
N SER A 213 -8.67 7.78 -8.00
CA SER A 213 -9.53 8.25 -6.91
C SER A 213 -8.85 9.34 -6.10
N PHE A 214 -7.58 9.16 -5.74
CA PHE A 214 -6.81 10.18 -5.01
C PHE A 214 -6.64 11.47 -5.80
N LEU A 215 -6.28 11.41 -7.08
CA LEU A 215 -6.07 12.58 -7.92
C LEU A 215 -7.37 13.36 -8.13
N LYS A 216 -8.50 12.66 -8.27
CA LYS A 216 -9.83 13.29 -8.32
C LYS A 216 -10.17 14.00 -7.01
N LEU A 217 -10.02 13.33 -5.86
CA LEU A 217 -10.23 13.95 -4.55
C LEU A 217 -9.30 15.15 -4.32
N ARG A 218 -8.06 15.09 -4.80
CA ARG A 218 -7.11 16.21 -4.73
C ARG A 218 -7.57 17.39 -5.57
N ARG A 219 -8.00 17.16 -6.82
CA ARG A 219 -8.54 18.19 -7.72
C ARG A 219 -9.76 18.87 -7.11
N ASP A 220 -10.60 18.12 -6.41
CA ASP A 220 -11.80 18.62 -5.74
C ASP A 220 -11.50 19.26 -4.37
N GLY A 221 -10.21 19.43 -4.00
CA GLY A 221 -9.82 20.11 -2.76
C GLY A 221 -10.05 19.30 -1.47
N MET A 222 -10.25 17.98 -1.59
CA MET A 222 -10.59 17.11 -0.45
C MET A 222 -9.36 16.51 0.26
N VAL A 223 -8.19 16.57 -0.35
CA VAL A 223 -6.92 16.06 0.20
C VAL A 223 -6.23 17.13 1.04
N GLU A 224 -5.83 16.78 2.25
CA GLU A 224 -5.10 17.68 3.16
C GLU A 224 -3.71 17.11 3.46
N ASP A 225 -2.66 17.93 3.42
CA ASP A 225 -1.29 17.47 3.68
C ASP A 225 -1.10 16.89 5.09
N LYS A 226 -1.89 17.35 6.06
CA LYS A 226 -1.89 16.83 7.44
C LYS A 226 -2.34 15.36 7.54
N ALA A 227 -2.95 14.81 6.49
CA ALA A 227 -3.34 13.40 6.43
C ALA A 227 -2.16 12.45 6.14
N ALA A 228 -0.98 12.98 5.78
CA ALA A 228 0.20 12.17 5.53
C ALA A 228 0.62 11.38 6.80
N GLY A 229 0.85 10.08 6.65
CA GLY A 229 1.22 9.16 7.72
C GLY A 229 0.03 8.67 8.57
N ILE A 230 -1.20 9.06 8.21
CA ILE A 230 -2.40 8.64 8.93
C ILE A 230 -3.10 7.49 8.17
N PHE A 231 -3.17 6.34 8.83
CA PHE A 231 -3.80 5.14 8.29
C PHE A 231 -5.19 4.89 8.83
N TYR A 232 -6.07 4.42 7.96
CA TYR A 232 -7.35 3.86 8.36
C TYR A 232 -7.14 2.70 9.34
N GLY A 233 -7.91 2.68 10.43
CA GLY A 233 -7.80 1.66 11.48
C GLY A 233 -6.68 1.89 12.52
N LEU A 234 -5.61 2.64 12.21
CA LEU A 234 -4.61 3.03 13.23
C LEU A 234 -4.84 4.42 13.82
N HIS A 235 -5.76 5.19 13.25
CA HIS A 235 -6.15 6.50 13.73
C HIS A 235 -7.67 6.68 13.57
N ARG A 236 -8.29 7.35 14.52
CA ARG A 236 -9.71 7.73 14.43
C ARG A 236 -9.86 9.09 13.75
N CYS A 237 -10.87 9.21 12.89
CA CYS A 237 -11.25 10.52 12.41
C CYS A 237 -11.90 11.35 13.54
N GLY A 238 -11.61 12.66 13.60
CA GLY A 238 -12.26 13.60 14.53
C GLY A 238 -11.47 13.90 15.81
N LEU A 239 -10.40 13.17 16.12
CA LEU A 239 -9.45 13.62 17.15
C LEU A 239 -8.55 14.69 16.54
N ARG A 240 -8.88 15.97 16.77
CA ARG A 240 -7.91 17.08 16.84
C ARG A 240 -6.92 16.77 17.97
N ARG A 241 -6.11 15.73 17.83
CA ARG A 241 -4.80 15.74 18.46
C ARG A 241 -3.93 16.53 17.52
N MET A 242 -3.31 17.59 18.03
CA MET A 242 -2.05 18.04 17.48
C MET A 242 -1.25 16.78 17.17
N LEU A 243 -1.14 16.43 15.89
CA LEU A 243 -0.04 15.60 15.44
C LEU A 243 1.16 16.50 15.67
N GLY A 244 1.63 16.53 16.93
CA GLY A 244 3.03 16.85 17.17
C GLY A 244 3.74 15.95 16.20
N HIS A 245 4.47 16.55 15.25
CA HIS A 245 5.34 15.84 14.36
C HIS A 245 5.94 14.71 15.18
N TYR A 246 5.60 13.45 14.86
CA TYR A 246 6.27 12.33 15.47
C TYR A 246 7.71 12.53 15.03
N THR A 247 8.50 13.15 15.90
CA THR A 247 9.91 13.36 15.67
C THR A 247 10.47 11.97 15.83
N CYS A 248 10.53 11.27 14.71
CA CYS A 248 11.43 10.15 14.56
C CYS A 248 12.81 10.69 14.90
N MET A 249 13.22 10.56 16.15
CA MET A 249 14.63 10.65 16.47
C MET A 249 15.28 9.60 15.57
N SER A 250 16.15 10.06 14.68
CA SER A 250 16.94 9.22 13.80
C SER A 250 17.70 8.24 14.68
N MET A 251 17.18 7.02 14.83
CA MET A 251 17.96 5.93 15.39
C MET A 251 18.91 5.49 14.29
N THR A 252 20.04 6.19 14.20
CA THR A 252 21.27 5.66 13.61
C THR A 252 21.68 4.45 14.45
N THR A 253 21.49 3.26 13.88
CA THR A 253 22.37 2.09 13.93
C THR A 253 21.75 0.96 13.11
#